data_AF-A0A2W4J148-F1
#
_entry.id   AF-A0A2W4J148-F1
#
_cell.length_a   1.000
_cell.length_b   1.000
_cell.length_c   1.000
_cell.angle_alpha   90.00
_cell.angle_beta   90.00
_cell.angle_gamma   90.00
#
_symmetry.space_group_name_H-M   'P 1'
#
loop_
_entity.id
_entity.type
_entity.pdbx_description
1 polymer ?
#
loop_
_entity_poly.entity_id
_entity_poly.type
_entity_poly.pdbx_seq_one_letter_code
_entity_poly.pdbx_strand_id
1 'polypeptide(L)'
;APPAASRVPPPFHPHSPPPPPPPNPVDLEPGDILVCYTDGLVERRGESIDEGIHRLCQLVTPDHPEGVCARIMADLVGNSTPDDDVALLVLRRTE
;
A
#
# COMPACT_ATOMS: atom_id res chain seq x y z
N ALA A 1 -7.76 -5.41 38.27
CA ALA A 1 -8.60 -5.95 37.19
C ALA A 1 -8.24 -7.43 37.00
N PRO A 2 -9.20 -8.35 36.79
CA PRO A 2 -8.87 -9.74 36.51
C PRO A 2 -8.17 -9.84 35.14
N PRO A 3 -7.25 -10.81 34.95
CA PRO A 3 -6.64 -11.04 33.64
C PRO A 3 -7.72 -11.50 32.65
N ALA A 4 -7.75 -10.88 31.47
CA ALA A 4 -8.64 -11.32 30.40
C ALA A 4 -8.35 -12.77 30.09
N ALA A 5 -9.34 -13.65 30.28
CA ALA A 5 -9.23 -15.04 29.90
C ALA A 5 -8.87 -15.10 28.40
N SER A 6 -7.68 -15.62 28.08
CA SER A 6 -7.30 -15.92 26.71
C SER A 6 -8.29 -16.97 26.20
N ARG A 7 -9.28 -16.53 25.42
CA ARG A 7 -10.12 -17.44 24.65
C ARG A 7 -9.20 -18.11 23.65
N VAL A 8 -8.94 -19.40 23.87
CA VAL A 8 -8.36 -20.26 22.83
C VAL A 8 -9.24 -20.09 21.59
N PRO A 9 -8.70 -19.63 20.44
CA PRO A 9 -9.49 -19.49 19.24
C PRO A 9 -10.05 -20.87 18.85
N PRO A 10 -11.28 -20.92 18.31
CA PRO A 10 -11.84 -22.19 17.85
C PRO A 10 -10.90 -22.86 16.86
N PRO A 11 -10.86 -24.21 16.82
CA PRO A 11 -9.99 -24.92 15.89
C PRO A 11 -10.27 -24.45 14.46
N PHE A 12 -9.19 -24.09 13.75
CA PHE A 12 -9.29 -23.70 12.35
C PHE A 12 -9.81 -24.89 11.54
N HIS A 13 -10.89 -24.69 10.79
CA HIS A 13 -11.27 -25.65 9.76
C HIS A 13 -10.17 -25.63 8.67
N PRO A 14 -9.72 -26.77 8.17
CA PRO A 14 -8.58 -26.87 7.23
C PRO A 14 -8.81 -26.18 5.87
N HIS A 15 -9.99 -25.61 5.64
CA HIS A 15 -10.37 -24.87 4.44
C HIS A 15 -10.80 -23.43 4.72
N SER A 16 -10.69 -22.95 5.96
CA SER A 16 -10.92 -21.54 6.27
C SER A 16 -9.62 -20.77 6.09
N PRO A 17 -9.62 -19.62 5.39
CA PRO A 17 -8.45 -18.77 5.37
C PRO A 17 -8.08 -18.39 6.81
N PRO A 18 -6.78 -18.26 7.12
CA PRO A 18 -6.37 -17.78 8.43
C PRO A 18 -7.02 -16.41 8.69
N PRO A 19 -7.31 -16.09 9.96
CA PRO A 19 -7.83 -14.79 10.31
C PRO A 19 -6.80 -13.72 9.89
N PRO A 20 -7.24 -12.53 9.49
CA PRO A 20 -6.31 -11.47 9.15
C PRO A 20 -5.40 -11.17 10.35
N PRO A 21 -4.14 -10.78 10.11
CA PRO A 21 -3.30 -10.28 11.18
C PRO A 21 -3.98 -9.09 11.88
N PRO A 22 -3.66 -8.82 13.15
CA PRO A 22 -4.19 -7.64 13.84
C PRO A 22 -3.83 -6.38 13.04
N PRO A 23 -4.74 -5.39 12.97
CA PRO A 23 -4.46 -4.13 12.29
C PRO A 23 -3.28 -3.41 12.96
N ASN A 24 -2.46 -2.73 12.15
CA ASN A 24 -1.42 -1.83 12.63
C ASN A 24 -1.83 -0.38 12.30
N PRO A 25 -2.47 0.34 13.22
CA PRO A 25 -2.97 1.69 12.94
C PRO A 25 -1.80 2.68 12.75
N VAL A 26 -2.01 3.65 11.86
CA VAL A 26 -1.11 4.78 11.64
C VAL A 26 -1.98 6.04 11.65
N ASP A 27 -1.57 7.03 12.44
CA ASP A 27 -2.21 8.34 12.44
C ASP A 27 -1.73 9.13 11.21
N LEU A 28 -2.68 9.71 10.47
CA LEU A 28 -2.40 10.63 9.37
C LEU A 28 -2.63 12.06 9.86
N GLU A 29 -1.72 12.98 9.73
CA GLU A 29 -1.97 14.40 10.03
C GLU A 29 -2.66 15.10 8.85
N PRO A 30 -3.37 16.23 9.08
CA PRO A 30 -3.86 17.06 7.98
C PRO A 30 -2.72 17.42 7.02
N GLY A 31 -2.92 17.15 5.73
CA GLY A 31 -1.91 17.31 4.69
C GLY A 31 -1.14 16.04 4.33
N ASP A 32 -1.21 14.98 5.14
CA ASP A 32 -0.56 13.70 4.83
C ASP A 32 -1.12 13.06 3.56
N ILE A 33 -0.22 12.40 2.82
CA ILE A 33 -0.52 11.63 1.63
C ILE A 33 -0.34 10.15 1.95
N LEU A 34 -1.40 9.38 1.74
CA LEU A 34 -1.35 7.91 1.76
C LEU A 34 -1.39 7.40 0.32
N VAL A 35 -0.38 6.62 -0.04
CA VAL A 35 -0.31 5.93 -1.33
C VAL A 35 -0.40 4.43 -1.11
N CYS A 36 -1.44 3.81 -1.67
CA CYS A 36 -1.60 2.36 -1.70
C CYS A 36 -1.44 1.88 -3.13
N TYR A 37 -0.73 0.77 -3.33
CA TYR A 37 -0.41 0.25 -4.65
C TYR A 37 -0.37 -1.29 -4.66
N THR A 38 -0.55 -1.89 -5.83
CA THR A 38 -0.19 -3.30 -6.07
C THR A 38 1.28 -3.39 -6.43
N ASP A 39 1.89 -4.54 -6.15
CA ASP A 39 3.28 -4.88 -6.47
C ASP A 39 3.63 -4.63 -7.95
N GLY A 40 2.70 -4.87 -8.89
CA GLY A 40 2.86 -4.57 -10.31
C GLY A 40 3.27 -3.12 -10.64
N LEU A 41 3.07 -2.15 -9.73
CA LEU A 41 3.56 -0.77 -9.89
C LEU A 41 5.07 -0.63 -9.70
N VAL A 42 5.65 -1.40 -8.77
CA VAL A 42 7.04 -1.25 -8.32
C VAL A 42 7.94 -2.39 -8.76
N GLU A 43 7.39 -3.59 -8.97
CA GLU A 43 8.14 -4.76 -9.41
C GLU A 43 8.51 -4.69 -10.90
N ARG A 44 9.78 -4.94 -11.20
CA ARG A 44 10.33 -5.00 -12.55
C ARG A 44 11.34 -6.12 -12.68
N ARG A 45 11.38 -6.77 -13.84
CA ARG A 45 12.37 -7.81 -14.11
C ARG A 45 13.79 -7.27 -14.05
N GLY A 46 14.62 -7.88 -13.19
CA GLY A 46 16.03 -7.55 -13.06
C GLY A 46 16.31 -6.33 -12.16
N GLU A 47 15.30 -5.79 -11.49
CA GLU A 47 15.42 -4.72 -10.52
C GLU A 47 14.95 -5.20 -9.15
N SER A 48 15.50 -4.64 -8.07
CA SER A 48 15.03 -4.95 -6.72
C SER A 48 13.73 -4.20 -6.40
N ILE A 49 12.90 -4.79 -5.54
CA ILE A 49 11.66 -4.15 -5.08
C ILE A 49 11.95 -2.84 -4.35
N ASP A 50 13.06 -2.77 -3.60
CA ASP A 50 13.48 -1.58 -2.86
C ASP A 50 13.78 -0.39 -3.78
N GLU A 51 14.38 -0.62 -4.95
CA GLU A 51 14.63 0.42 -5.96
C GLU A 51 13.31 0.95 -6.57
N GLY A 52 12.33 0.06 -6.81
CA GLY A 52 10.98 0.43 -7.20
C GLY A 52 10.28 1.31 -6.17
N ILE A 53 10.30 0.89 -4.90
CA ILE A 53 9.72 1.64 -3.77
C ILE A 53 10.43 2.99 -3.60
N HIS A 54 11.76 3.03 -3.73
CA HIS A 54 12.51 4.28 -3.61
C HIS A 54 12.10 5.31 -4.66
N ARG A 55 11.97 4.89 -5.93
CA ARG A 55 11.48 5.76 -7.01
C ARG A 55 10.05 6.24 -6.74
N LEU A 56 9.16 5.35 -6.30
CA LEU A 56 7.81 5.74 -5.91
C LEU A 56 7.84 6.84 -4.84
N CYS A 57 8.61 6.66 -3.77
CA CYS A 57 8.72 7.65 -2.68
C CYS A 57 9.22 9.01 -3.17
N GLN A 58 10.11 9.08 -4.17
CA GLN A 58 10.60 10.34 -4.73
C GLN A 58 9.51 11.13 -5.49
N LEU A 59 8.46 10.44 -5.97
CA LEU A 59 7.37 11.05 -6.74
C LEU A 59 6.22 11.54 -5.86
N VAL A 60 6.12 11.02 -4.63
CA VAL A 60 5.08 11.42 -3.67
C VAL A 60 5.38 12.81 -3.13
N THR A 61 4.42 13.71 -3.29
CA THR A 61 4.51 15.11 -2.81
C THR A 61 3.18 15.48 -2.15
N PRO A 62 3.15 16.44 -1.20
CA PRO A 62 1.93 16.87 -0.51
C PRO A 62 1.00 17.75 -1.38
N ASP A 63 0.86 17.39 -2.66
CA ASP A 63 0.05 18.05 -3.68
C ASP A 63 -1.37 17.45 -3.76
N HIS A 64 -2.19 17.94 -4.70
CA HIS A 64 -3.50 17.38 -5.00
C HIS A 64 -3.37 15.89 -5.41
N PRO A 65 -4.17 14.97 -4.85
CA PRO A 65 -3.99 13.52 -5.01
C PRO A 65 -4.05 13.06 -6.46
N GLU A 66 -4.90 13.69 -7.28
CA GLU A 66 -4.99 13.39 -8.71
C GLU A 66 -3.70 13.73 -9.47
N GLY A 67 -3.05 14.85 -9.12
CA GLY A 67 -1.78 15.25 -9.74
C GLY A 67 -0.63 14.34 -9.33
N VAL A 68 -0.61 13.92 -8.06
CA VAL A 68 0.35 12.92 -7.55
C VAL A 68 0.15 11.58 -8.26
N CYS A 69 -1.10 11.11 -8.37
CA CYS A 69 -1.46 9.87 -9.06
C CYS A 69 -1.01 9.89 -10.52
N ALA A 70 -1.34 10.96 -11.26
CA ALA A 70 -0.94 11.12 -12.66
C ALA A 70 0.59 11.12 -12.84
N ARG A 71 1.32 11.79 -11.93
CA ARG A 71 2.79 11.82 -11.95
C ARG A 71 3.39 10.43 -11.73
N ILE A 72 2.90 9.70 -10.72
CA ILE A 72 3.35 8.33 -10.44
C ILE A 72 3.09 7.41 -11.64
N MET A 73 1.88 7.44 -12.21
CA MET A 73 1.55 6.60 -13.36
C MET A 73 2.37 6.96 -14.60
N ALA A 74 2.62 8.25 -14.85
CA ALA A 74 3.42 8.69 -15.98
C ALA A 74 4.88 8.25 -15.87
N ASP A 75 5.47 8.31 -14.68
CA ASP A 75 6.90 8.01 -14.46
C ASP A 75 7.16 6.51 -14.28
N LEU A 76 6.32 5.83 -13.49
CA LEU A 76 6.49 4.41 -13.16
C LEU A 76 5.78 3.45 -14.12
N VAL A 77 4.85 3.89 -14.96
CA VAL A 77 4.24 3.00 -15.97
C VAL A 77 4.53 3.55 -17.37
N GLY A 78 4.24 4.83 -17.59
CA GLY A 78 4.53 5.53 -18.83
C GLY A 78 3.99 4.77 -20.05
N ASN A 79 4.88 4.46 -20.99
CA ASN A 79 4.56 3.68 -22.20
C ASN A 79 4.90 2.19 -22.08
N SER A 80 5.35 1.72 -20.90
CA SER A 80 5.70 0.33 -20.68
C SER A 80 4.44 -0.50 -20.45
N THR A 81 4.46 -1.76 -20.87
CA THR A 81 3.44 -2.73 -20.48
C THR A 81 3.84 -3.34 -19.14
N PRO A 82 3.05 -3.17 -18.07
CA PRO A 82 3.32 -3.84 -16.79
C PRO A 82 3.37 -5.35 -16.95
N ASP A 83 4.24 -6.01 -16.19
CA ASP A 83 4.31 -7.48 -16.14
C ASP A 83 3.14 -8.08 -15.31
N ASP A 84 2.55 -7.28 -14.41
CA ASP A 84 1.43 -7.64 -13.53
C ASP A 84 0.41 -6.49 -13.41
N ASP A 85 -0.75 -6.76 -12.82
CA ASP A 85 -1.83 -5.79 -12.65
C ASP A 85 -1.40 -4.58 -11.80
N VAL A 86 -1.61 -3.39 -12.35
CA VAL A 86 -1.30 -2.12 -11.68
C VAL A 86 -2.58 -1.47 -11.14
N ALA A 87 -2.62 -1.27 -9.83
CA ALA A 87 -3.57 -0.41 -9.17
C ALA A 87 -2.84 0.61 -8.28
N LEU A 88 -3.33 1.84 -8.27
CA LEU A 88 -2.81 2.94 -7.48
C LEU A 88 -3.97 3.72 -6.86
N LEU A 89 -3.89 3.96 -5.55
CA LEU A 89 -4.81 4.81 -4.81
C LEU A 89 -4.00 5.87 -4.07
N VAL A 90 -4.33 7.13 -4.32
CA VAL A 90 -3.74 8.28 -3.62
C VAL A 90 -4.83 8.99 -2.83
N LEU A 91 -4.58 9.16 -1.54
CA LEU A 91 -5.46 9.85 -0.61
C LEU A 91 -4.68 11.00 0.02
N ARG A 92 -5.33 12.15 0.19
CA ARG A 92 -4.80 13.25 0.98
C ARG A 92 -5.74 13.51 2.15
N ARG A 93 -5.22 13.48 3.37
CA ARG A 93 -6.02 13.87 4.54
C ARG A 93 -6.22 15.38 4.49
N THR A 94 -7.47 15.81 4.33
CA THR A 94 -7.87 17.21 4.51
C THR A 94 -8.16 17.47 6.00
N GLU A 95 -8.43 18.73 6.35
CA GLU A 95 -8.91 19.07 7.70
C GLU A 95 -10.17 18.29 8.10
#